data_AF-A0A928JE02-F1
#
_entry.id   AF-A0A928JE02-F1
#
_cell.length_a   1.000
_cell.length_b   1.000
_cell.length_c   1.000
_cell.angle_alpha   90.00
_cell.angle_beta   90.00
_cell.angle_gamma   90.00
#
_symmetry.space_group_name_H-M   'P 1'
#
loop_
_entity.id
_entity.type
_entity.pdbx_description
1 polymer ?
#
loop_
_entity_poly.entity_id
_entity_poly.type
_entity_poly.pdbx_seq_one_letter_code
_entity_poly.pdbx_strand_id
1 'polypeptide(L)' 'MKLYSYEGPIMVFETCVASNWRGVTYATSEARARSNLTYQAKKFLGKLPSSRVTLPGRIQLVG' A
#
# COMPACT_ATOMS: atom_id res chain seq x y z
N MET A 1 -8.67 4.61 16.27
CA MET A 1 -8.06 4.08 15.03
C MET A 1 -6.64 4.61 14.96
N LYS A 2 -5.71 3.82 14.41
CA LYS A 2 -4.30 4.18 14.31
C LYS A 2 -4.00 4.68 12.89
N LEU A 3 -3.19 5.72 12.74
CA LEU A 3 -2.73 6.23 11.47
C LEU A 3 -1.50 5.46 11.04
N TYR A 4 -1.58 4.82 9.87
CA TYR A 4 -0.47 4.11 9.27
C TYR A 4 -0.03 4.82 7.99
N SER A 5 1.27 4.82 7.74
CA SER A 5 1.87 5.28 6.50
C SER A 5 2.70 4.19 5.85
N TYR A 6 2.81 4.28 4.53
CA TYR A 6 3.74 3.51 3.73
C TYR A 6 4.48 4.46 2.81
N GLU A 7 5.79 4.30 2.79
CA GLU A 7 6.67 4.96 1.83
C GLU A 7 7.61 3.90 1.27
N GLY A 8 7.56 3.69 -0.04
CA GLY A 8 8.41 2.71 -0.70
C GLY A 8 7.84 2.23 -2.03
N PRO A 9 8.42 1.15 -2.59
CA PRO A 9 8.06 0.71 -3.92
C PRO A 9 6.69 0.03 -3.95
N ILE A 10 5.97 0.14 -5.07
CA ILE A 10 4.83 -0.73 -5.40
C ILE A 10 5.29 -1.72 -6.46
N MET A 11 5.09 -2.99 -6.18
CA MET A 11 5.33 -4.07 -7.13
C MET A 11 4.00 -4.53 -7.72
N VAL A 12 3.98 -4.76 -9.03
CA VAL A 12 2.86 -5.42 -9.72
C VAL A 12 3.44 -6.68 -10.35
N PHE A 13 3.00 -7.84 -9.87
CA PHE A 13 3.72 -9.10 -10.06
C PHE A 13 5.19 -8.97 -9.61
N GLU A 14 6.14 -9.02 -10.54
CA GLU A 14 7.58 -8.91 -10.27
C GLU A 14 8.18 -7.58 -10.75
N THR A 15 7.34 -6.69 -11.29
CA THR A 15 7.78 -5.40 -11.83
C THR A 15 7.56 -4.31 -10.81
N CYS A 16 8.61 -3.54 -10.49
CA CYS A 16 8.48 -2.30 -9.75
C CYS A 16 7.82 -1.25 -10.64
N VAL A 17 6.61 -0.82 -10.28
CA VAL A 17 5.83 0.16 -11.07
C VAL A 17 6.00 1.58 -10.53
N ALA A 18 6.23 1.72 -9.23
CA ALA A 18 6.59 2.98 -8.60
C ALA A 18 7.65 2.67 -7.54
N SER A 19 8.78 3.37 -7.54
CA SER A 19 9.86 3.15 -6.57
C SER A 19 9.65 3.90 -5.25
N ASN A 20 8.92 5.02 -5.29
CA ASN A 20 8.67 5.87 -4.13
C ASN A 20 7.21 6.31 -4.07
N TRP A 21 6.31 5.35 -3.80
CA TRP A 21 4.91 5.65 -3.56
C TRP A 21 4.66 5.89 -2.08
N ARG A 22 3.84 6.90 -1.80
CA ARG A 22 3.44 7.27 -0.43
C ARG A 22 1.94 7.11 -0.29
N GLY A 23 1.53 6.42 0.77
CA GLY A 23 0.12 6.24 1.11
C GLY A 23 -0.09 6.32 2.61
N VAL A 24 -1.24 6.83 3.01
CA VAL A 24 -1.66 6.90 4.42
C VAL A 24 -3.06 6.33 4.59
N THR A 25 -3.31 5.67 5.71
CA THR A 25 -4.63 5.13 6.04
C THR A 25 -4.82 5.02 7.54
N TYR A 26 -6.05 5.25 7.98
CA TYR A 26 -6.48 4.81 9.31
C TYR A 26 -6.84 3.32 9.27
N ALA A 27 -6.39 2.56 10.27
CA ALA A 27 -6.72 1.15 10.42
C ALA A 27 -6.70 0.71 11.89
N THR A 28 -7.29 -0.44 12.16
CA THR A 28 -7.26 -1.08 13.48
C THR A 28 -5.98 -1.91 13.70
N SER A 29 -5.33 -2.36 12.64
CA SER A 29 -4.09 -3.15 12.66
C SER A 29 -3.23 -2.88 11.42
N GLU A 30 -1.95 -3.25 11.47
CA GLU A 30 -1.03 -3.14 10.32
C GLU A 30 -1.52 -3.99 9.14
N ALA A 31 -2.04 -5.20 9.39
CA ALA A 31 -2.59 -6.05 8.34
C ALA A 31 -3.75 -5.36 7.61
N ARG A 32 -4.64 -4.67 8.34
CA ARG A 32 -5.72 -3.91 7.72
C ARG A 32 -5.21 -2.66 6.99
N ALA A 33 -4.21 -1.98 7.55
CA ALA A 33 -3.54 -0.88 6.88
C ALA A 33 -2.93 -1.34 5.54
N ARG A 34 -2.29 -2.51 5.50
CA ARG A 34 -1.71 -3.10 4.28
C ARG A 34 -2.76 -3.34 3.22
N SER A 35 -3.90 -3.89 3.59
CA SER A 35 -5.01 -4.11 2.66
C SER A 35 -5.55 -2.78 2.11
N ASN A 36 -5.73 -1.78 2.96
CA ASN A 36 -6.19 -0.45 2.55
C ASN A 36 -5.19 0.25 1.62
N LEU A 37 -3.90 0.24 1.96
CA LEU A 37 -2.82 0.82 1.16
C LEU A 37 -2.67 0.09 -0.18
N THR A 38 -2.78 -1.24 -0.18
CA THR A 38 -2.77 -2.04 -1.42
C THR A 38 -3.93 -1.65 -2.33
N TYR A 39 -5.12 -1.42 -1.76
CA TYR A 39 -6.27 -0.94 -2.52
C TYR A 39 -6.05 0.48 -3.07
N GLN A 40 -5.48 1.39 -2.29
CA GLN A 40 -5.10 2.73 -2.76
C GLN A 40 -4.09 2.65 -3.91
N ALA A 41 -3.07 1.80 -3.79
CA ALA A 41 -2.08 1.57 -4.85
C ALA A 41 -2.72 1.02 -6.13
N LYS A 42 -3.68 0.08 -6.03
CA LYS A 42 -4.44 -0.41 -7.20
C LYS A 42 -5.21 0.70 -7.89
N LYS A 43 -5.90 1.56 -7.12
CA LYS A 43 -6.60 2.73 -7.65
C LYS A 43 -5.66 3.72 -8.32
N PHE A 44 -4.54 4.03 -7.68
CA PHE A 44 -3.52 4.92 -8.21
C PHE A 44 -2.98 4.42 -9.57
N LEU A 45 -2.77 3.11 -9.70
CA LEU A 45 -2.29 2.49 -10.95
C LEU A 45 -3.40 2.23 -11.99
N GLY A 46 -4.66 2.59 -11.71
CA GLY A 46 -5.80 2.30 -12.58
C GLY A 46 -6.02 0.80 -12.82
N LYS A 47 -5.59 -0.06 -11.89
CA LYS A 47 -5.65 -1.52 -12.02
C LYS A 47 -6.92 -2.08 -11.41
N LEU A 48 -7.33 -3.24 -11.92
CA LEU A 48 -8.47 -3.97 -11.38
C LEU A 48 -8.19 -4.40 -9.92
N PRO A 49 -9.23 -4.52 -9.07
CA PRO A 49 -9.08 -5.03 -7.71
C PRO A 49 -8.44 -6.42 -7.65
N SER A 50 -8.56 -7.22 -8.70
CA SER A 50 -7.97 -8.55 -8.85
C SER A 50 -6.47 -8.54 -9.19
N SER A 51 -5.90 -7.38 -9.58
CA SER A 51 -4.48 -7.30 -9.91
C SER A 51 -3.60 -7.60 -8.70
N ARG A 52 -2.53 -8.38 -8.90
CA ARG A 52 -1.54 -8.72 -7.87
C ARG A 52 -0.59 -7.54 -7.65
N VAL A 53 -0.98 -6.66 -6.73
CA VAL A 53 -0.18 -5.53 -6.27
C VAL A 53 0.35 -5.85 -4.88
N THR A 54 1.66 -5.69 -4.67
CA THR A 54 2.30 -5.91 -3.37
C THR A 54 3.07 -4.68 -2.93
N LEU A 55 3.08 -4.48 -1.61
CA LEU A 55 3.80 -3.42 -0.92
C LEU A 55 4.90 -4.11 -0.09
N PRO A 56 6.11 -4.34 -0.65
CA PRO A 56 7.17 -5.07 0.04
C PRO A 56 7.76 -4.31 1.23
N GLY A 57 7.58 -2.98 1.28
CA GLY A 57 8.04 -2.16 2.40
C GLY A 57 7.27 -2.41 3.70
N ARG A 58 7.84 -1.87 4.78
CA ARG A 58 7.21 -1.85 6.10
C ARG A 58 6.18 -0.73 6.17
N ILE A 59 5.07 -1.01 6.84
CA ILE A 59 4.05 0.00 7.12
C ILE A 59 4.39 0.58 8.49
N GLN A 60 4.53 1.90 8.55
CA GLN A 60 4.90 2.62 9.76
C GLN A 60 3.63 3.11 10.46
N LEU A 61 3.62 3.01 11.79
CA LEU A 61 2.61 3.65 12.62
C LEU A 61 3.02 5.13 12.82
N VAL A 62 2.16 6.06 12.41
CA VAL A 62 2.40 7.51 12.52
C VAL A 62 1.70 8.10 13.75
N GLY A 63 0.70 7.42 14.32
CA GLY A 63 -0.01 7.82 15.53
C GLY A 63 -1.10 6.86 15.95
#